data_AF-A0A836RJN2-F1
#
_entry.id   AF-A0A836RJN2-F1
#
_cell.length_a   1.000
_cell.length_b   1.000
_cell.length_c   1.000
_cell.angle_alpha   90.00
_cell.angle_beta   90.00
_cell.angle_gamma   90.00
#
_symmetry.space_group_name_H-M   'P 1'
#
loop_
_entity.id
_entity.type
_entity.pdbx_description
1 polymer ?
#
loop_
_entity_poly.entity_id
_entity_poly.type
_entity_poly.pdbx_seq_one_letter_code
_entity_poly.pdbx_strand_id
1 'polypeptide(L)' 'ITHEFIDSIVRGRQPAVNVYEAVAYTAPGIVAHQSALKGGEQMRIPDFGRA' A
#
# COMPACT_ATOMS: atom_id res chain seq x y z
N ILE A 1 13.25 -3.90 8.82
CA ILE A 1 12.54 -2.92 7.96
C ILE A 1 13.39 -1.67 7.75
N THR A 2 13.73 -0.91 8.80
CA THR A 2 14.51 0.35 8.67
C THR A 2 15.86 0.23 7.95
N HIS A 3 16.59 -0.87 8.18
CA HIS A 3 17.90 -1.09 7.53
C HIS A 3 17.78 -1.24 6.00
N GLU A 4 16.71 -1.90 5.50
CA GLU A 4 16.51 -2.11 4.07
C GLU A 4 16.25 -0.79 3.34
N PHE A 5 15.41 0.07 3.93
CA PHE A 5 15.09 1.37 3.37
C PHE A 5 16.35 2.26 3.29
N ILE A 6 17.14 2.33 4.37
CA ILE A 6 18.38 3.12 4.39
C ILE A 6 19.38 2.57 3.36
N ASP A 7 19.58 1.24 3.30
CA ASP A 7 20.46 0.61 2.32
C ASP A 7 20.02 0.89 0.88
N SER A 8 18.71 0.90 0.60
CA SER A 8 18.18 1.18 -0.73
C SER A 8 18.56 2.59 -1.22
N ILE A 9 18.53 3.57 -0.33
CA ILE A 9 18.91 4.96 -0.60
C ILE A 9 20.40 5.05 -0.90
N VAL A 10 21.24 4.46 -0.02
CA VAL A 10 22.71 4.47 -0.19
C VAL A 10 23.13 3.83 -1.51
N ARG A 11 22.43 2.77 -1.93
CA ARG A 11 22.71 2.03 -3.17
C ARG A 11 21.98 2.54 -4.42
N GLY A 12 21.14 3.58 -4.31
CA GLY A 12 20.37 4.11 -5.44
C GLY A 12 19.40 3.11 -6.06
N ARG A 13 18.88 2.16 -5.28
CA ARG A 13 17.90 1.16 -5.73
C ARG A 13 16.52 1.49 -5.16
N GLN A 14 15.46 0.93 -5.75
CA GLN A 14 14.14 1.04 -5.12
C GLN A 14 14.12 0.27 -3.78
N PRO A 15 13.46 0.82 -2.74
CA PRO A 15 13.21 0.09 -1.51
C PRO A 15 12.25 -1.07 -1.76
N ALA A 16 12.31 -2.10 -0.92
CA ALA A 16 11.41 -3.24 -0.99
C ALA A 16 9.94 -2.82 -0.84
N VAL A 17 9.67 -1.80 0.00
CA VAL A 17 8.37 -1.15 0.10
C VAL A 17 8.45 0.19 -0.63
N ASN A 18 8.12 0.17 -1.92
CA ASN A 18 7.98 1.39 -2.73
C ASN A 18 6.55 1.95 -2.61
N VAL A 19 6.24 2.99 -3.40
CA VAL A 19 4.91 3.63 -3.35
C VAL A 19 3.78 2.67 -3.72
N TYR A 20 4.00 1.74 -4.65
CA TYR A 20 2.98 0.80 -5.08
C TYR A 20 2.69 -0.24 -3.99
N GLU A 21 3.72 -0.80 -3.36
CA GLU A 21 3.56 -1.69 -2.20
C GLU A 21 2.87 -0.99 -1.03
N ALA A 22 3.29 0.24 -0.71
CA ALA A 22 2.67 1.02 0.36
C ALA A 22 1.16 1.23 0.12
N VAL A 23 0.76 1.49 -1.13
CA VAL A 23 -0.64 1.65 -1.50
C VAL A 23 -1.38 0.30 -1.47
N ALA A 24 -0.77 -0.78 -1.96
CA ALA A 24 -1.35 -2.13 -1.93
C ALA A 24 -1.68 -2.58 -0.49
N TYR A 25 -0.88 -2.18 0.50
CA TYR A 25 -1.16 -2.50 1.91
C TYR A 25 -2.20 -1.58 2.56
N THR A 26 -2.29 -0.32 2.13
CA THR A 26 -3.11 0.70 2.81
C THR A 26 -4.48 0.92 2.19
N ALA A 27 -4.59 0.89 0.85
CA ALA A 27 -5.84 1.10 0.14
C ALA A 27 -6.96 0.13 0.55
N PRO A 28 -6.71 -1.19 0.75
CA PRO A 28 -7.74 -2.11 1.23
C PRO A 28 -8.30 -1.71 2.59
N GLY A 29 -7.46 -1.23 3.51
CA GLY A 29 -7.89 -0.79 4.83
C GLY A 29 -8.79 0.44 4.79
N ILE A 30 -8.47 1.40 3.92
CA ILE A 30 -9.30 2.59 3.68
C ILE A 30 -10.67 2.18 3.11
N VAL A 31 -10.69 1.32 2.10
CA VAL A 31 -11.95 0.83 1.50
C VAL A 31 -12.76 0.00 2.48
N ALA A 32 -12.13 -0.84 3.30
CA ALA A 32 -12.79 -1.62 4.33
C ALA A 32 -13.46 -0.71 5.38
N HIS A 33 -12.79 0.38 5.79
CA HIS A 33 -13.39 1.37 6.67
C HIS A 33 -14.64 2.02 6.04
N GLN A 34 -14.56 2.41 4.77
CA GLN A 34 -15.72 2.96 4.04
C GLN A 34 -16.85 1.93 3.88
N SER A 35 -16.52 0.68 3.61
CA SER A 35 -17.49 -0.43 3.54
C SER A 35 -18.22 -0.61 4.87
N ALA A 36 -17.50 -0.58 6.00
CA ALA A 36 -18.09 -0.69 7.33
C ALA A 36 -19.10 0.42 7.63
N LEU A 37 -18.80 1.67 7.24
CA LEU A 37 -19.72 2.81 7.37
C LEU A 37 -21.00 2.64 6.54
N LYS A 38 -20.96 1.79 5.50
CA LYS A 38 -22.10 1.46 4.62
C LYS A 38 -22.73 0.10 4.91
N GLY A 39 -22.58 -0.40 6.15
CA GLY A 39 -23.19 -1.67 6.54
C GLY A 39 -22.53 -2.90 5.88
N GLY A 40 -21.27 -2.79 5.47
CA GLY A 40 -20.52 -3.90 4.88
C GLY A 40 -20.72 -4.06 3.36
N GLU A 41 -21.06 -2.98 2.65
CA GLU A 41 -21.16 -2.98 1.18
C GLU A 41 -19.86 -3.51 0.55
N GLN A 42 -19.95 -4.45 -0.39
CA GLN A 42 -18.79 -4.92 -1.13
C GLN A 42 -18.29 -3.82 -2.08
N MET A 43 -17.13 -3.24 -1.76
CA MET A 43 -16.55 -2.12 -2.50
C MET A 43 -15.28 -2.55 -3.24
N ARG A 44 -15.04 -1.98 -4.43
CA ARG A 44 -13.83 -2.23 -5.20
C ARG A 44 -12.64 -1.50 -4.59
N ILE A 45 -11.51 -2.20 -4.47
CA ILE A 45 -10.23 -1.59 -4.10
C ILE A 45 -9.64 -0.94 -5.37
N PRO A 46 -9.23 0.33 -5.35
CA PRO A 46 -8.60 0.95 -6.51
C PRO A 46 -7.25 0.30 -6.81
N ASP A 47 -7.00 0.03 -8.09
CA ASP A 47 -5.73 -0.45 -8.60
C ASP A 47 -4.87 0.74 -9.04
N PHE A 48 -3.65 0.84 -8.49
CA PHE A 48 -2.73 1.95 -8.75
C PHE A 48 -1.54 1.53 -9.64
N GLY A 49 -1.62 0.36 -10.27
CA GLY A 49 -0.52 -0.20 -11.06
C GLY A 49 0.28 -1.22 -10.25
N ARG A 50 1.44 -1.61 -10.78
CA ARG A 50 2.14 -2.83 -10.35
C ARG A 50 2.61 -2.78 -8.88
N ALA A 51 1.97 -3.60 -8.04
CA ALA A 51 2.58 -4.32 -6.93
C ALA A 51 2.97 -5.73 -7.44
#